data_AF-A0A5C5EA81-F1
#
_entry.id   AF-A0A5C5EA81-F1
#
_cell.length_a   1.000
_cell.length_b   1.000
_cell.length_c   1.000
_cell.angle_alpha   90.00
_cell.angle_beta   90.00
_cell.angle_gamma   90.00
#
_symmetry.space_group_name_H-M   'P 1'
#
loop_
_entity.id
_entity.type
_entity.pdbx_description
1 polymer ?
#
loop_
_entity_poly.entity_id
_entity_poly.type
_entity_poly.pdbx_seq_one_letter_code
_entity_poly.pdbx_strand_id
1 'polypeptide(L)'
;MNPFFKLMLKLMSSPKINMQEDYARVRKVQQILAPKPKKGYIIMDHKIYSEDRSHDIPVRVFYPKERLYKEPLLFFHGGGWVIGDIETYTNACINMADLTGRTVYSVDYRLAPEHPYPAGLYDCYRVAEVLLKHLEMSGLSDEKDLILIGDSAGGNLAAAVSLLLRDRGQATPMKQILLYPVTNWDHSEASPFESIRTNGHDYGLTAKKMEEYMALYQPDPELRKNGYVAPLMAEDLSNQPETLVITAEFDPLRDEGEAYAEALRNAGNKVQVHRVNGIVHGFITYPKTAESVVEAYEVINAFLNA
;
A
#
# COMPACT_ATOMS: atom_id res chain seq x y z
N MET A 1 -19.14 -15.53 1.85
CA MET A 1 -18.93 -14.99 0.49
C MET A 1 -19.98 -15.52 -0.49
N ASN A 2 -20.63 -14.64 -1.26
CA ASN A 2 -21.66 -15.01 -2.25
C ASN A 2 -21.10 -15.95 -3.35
N PRO A 3 -21.80 -17.04 -3.75
CA PRO A 3 -21.35 -17.96 -4.81
C PRO A 3 -20.96 -17.29 -6.14
N PHE A 4 -21.71 -16.26 -6.57
CA PHE A 4 -21.43 -15.53 -7.81
C PHE A 4 -20.09 -14.76 -7.70
N PHE A 5 -19.86 -14.13 -6.56
CA PHE A 5 -18.62 -13.40 -6.30
C PHE A 5 -17.42 -14.36 -6.24
N LYS A 6 -17.59 -15.53 -5.62
CA LYS A 6 -16.56 -16.59 -5.62
C LYS A 6 -16.21 -17.06 -7.04
N LEU A 7 -17.19 -17.20 -7.92
CA LEU A 7 -16.96 -17.55 -9.33
C LEU A 7 -16.19 -16.46 -10.08
N MET A 8 -16.52 -15.18 -9.85
CA MET A 8 -15.78 -14.05 -10.43
C MET A 8 -14.31 -14.02 -9.98
N LEU A 9 -14.06 -14.23 -8.68
CA LEU A 9 -12.70 -14.32 -8.14
C LEU A 9 -11.91 -15.47 -8.75
N LYS A 10 -12.55 -16.63 -8.95
CA LYS A 10 -11.92 -17.77 -9.61
C LYS A 10 -11.51 -17.45 -11.05
N LEU A 11 -12.34 -16.71 -11.79
CA LEU A 11 -11.99 -16.23 -13.13
C LEU A 11 -10.82 -15.24 -13.09
N MET A 12 -10.80 -14.32 -12.11
CA MET A 12 -9.67 -13.39 -11.92
C MET A 12 -8.38 -14.09 -11.49
N SER A 13 -8.48 -15.24 -10.82
CA SER A 13 -7.36 -16.09 -10.40
C SER A 13 -6.79 -16.94 -11.54
N SER A 14 -7.37 -16.84 -12.73
CA SER A 14 -6.98 -17.64 -13.89
C SER A 14 -5.48 -17.52 -14.19
N PRO A 15 -4.76 -18.65 -14.33
CA PRO A 15 -3.32 -18.65 -14.64
C PRO A 15 -3.02 -18.16 -16.07
N LYS A 16 -4.05 -17.81 -16.85
CA LYS A 16 -3.92 -17.29 -18.22
C LYS A 16 -3.36 -15.87 -18.30
N ILE A 17 -3.38 -15.11 -17.20
CA ILE A 17 -2.72 -13.80 -17.14
C ILE A 17 -1.39 -14.02 -16.43
N ASN A 18 -0.29 -13.82 -17.15
CA ASN A 18 1.06 -13.87 -16.61
C ASN A 18 1.57 -12.44 -16.48
N MET A 19 1.80 -11.94 -15.27
CA MET A 19 2.20 -10.54 -15.10
C MET A 19 3.56 -10.23 -15.73
N GLN A 20 4.47 -11.20 -15.88
CA GLN A 20 5.75 -10.98 -16.58
C GLN A 20 5.60 -10.69 -18.07
N GLU A 21 4.49 -11.13 -18.68
CA GLU A 21 4.22 -10.98 -20.12
C GLU A 21 3.09 -9.97 -20.40
N ASP A 22 2.06 -9.97 -19.57
CA ASP A 22 0.79 -9.28 -19.83
C ASP A 22 0.65 -7.93 -19.12
N TYR A 23 1.61 -7.52 -18.26
CA TYR A 23 1.42 -6.33 -17.41
C TYR A 23 1.05 -5.07 -18.19
N ALA A 24 1.67 -4.83 -19.35
CA ALA A 24 1.39 -3.66 -20.17
C ALA A 24 -0.06 -3.65 -20.68
N ARG A 25 -0.61 -4.82 -21.03
CA ARG A 25 -2.02 -4.97 -21.41
C ARG A 25 -2.93 -4.74 -20.21
N VAL A 26 -2.57 -5.26 -19.04
CA VAL A 26 -3.32 -5.05 -17.79
C VAL A 26 -3.39 -3.55 -17.45
N ARG A 27 -2.26 -2.83 -17.47
CA ARG A 27 -2.21 -1.37 -17.26
C ARG A 27 -3.13 -0.63 -18.23
N LYS A 28 -3.09 -0.97 -19.52
CA LYS A 28 -3.96 -0.32 -20.53
C LYS A 28 -5.45 -0.54 -20.23
N VAL A 29 -5.84 -1.75 -19.83
CA VAL A 29 -7.23 -2.04 -19.45
C VAL A 29 -7.62 -1.27 -18.19
N GLN A 30 -6.75 -1.22 -17.17
CA GLN A 30 -7.00 -0.45 -15.96
C GLN A 30 -7.20 1.04 -16.25
N GLN A 31 -6.37 1.62 -17.11
CA GLN A 31 -6.50 3.02 -17.55
C GLN A 31 -7.83 3.29 -18.26
N ILE A 32 -8.29 2.38 -19.12
CA ILE A 32 -9.60 2.51 -19.79
C ILE A 32 -10.75 2.46 -18.78
N LEU A 33 -10.61 1.64 -17.73
CA LEU A 33 -11.61 1.45 -16.69
C LEU A 33 -11.45 2.40 -15.50
N ALA A 34 -10.42 3.25 -15.50
CA ALA A 34 -10.12 4.12 -14.38
C ALA A 34 -11.30 5.06 -14.11
N PRO A 35 -11.69 5.22 -12.85
CA PRO A 35 -12.82 6.06 -12.50
C PRO A 35 -12.48 7.51 -12.78
N LYS A 36 -13.43 8.25 -13.37
CA LYS A 36 -13.30 9.69 -13.47
C LYS A 36 -13.54 10.34 -12.11
N PRO A 37 -12.81 11.42 -11.76
CA PRO A 37 -13.09 12.22 -10.60
C PRO A 37 -14.57 12.61 -10.51
N LYS A 38 -15.14 12.51 -9.30
CA LYS A 38 -16.53 12.94 -9.07
C LYS A 38 -16.63 14.43 -9.33
N LYS A 39 -17.67 14.86 -10.07
CA LYS A 39 -17.91 16.27 -10.37
C LYS A 39 -17.95 17.09 -9.07
N GLY A 40 -17.11 18.12 -9.00
CA GLY A 40 -17.02 19.02 -7.85
C GLY A 40 -16.18 18.51 -6.68
N TYR A 41 -15.54 17.34 -6.78
CA TYR A 41 -14.53 16.92 -5.81
C TYR A 41 -13.24 17.73 -6.02
N ILE A 42 -12.63 18.21 -4.94
CA ILE A 42 -11.42 19.03 -5.02
C ILE A 42 -10.22 18.08 -5.08
N ILE A 43 -9.57 18.07 -6.24
CA ILE A 43 -8.35 17.33 -6.51
C ILE A 43 -7.30 18.31 -7.01
N MET A 44 -6.06 18.20 -6.53
CA MET A 44 -4.93 18.98 -7.02
C MET A 44 -3.77 18.06 -7.39
N ASP A 45 -3.19 18.27 -8.56
CA ASP A 45 -2.01 17.54 -9.01
C ASP A 45 -0.76 18.39 -8.78
N HIS A 46 0.21 17.82 -8.08
CA HIS A 46 1.51 18.40 -7.81
C HIS A 46 2.61 17.52 -8.40
N LYS A 47 3.78 18.13 -8.59
CA LYS A 47 4.99 17.44 -9.00
C LYS A 47 6.06 17.66 -7.95
N ILE A 48 6.58 16.56 -7.41
CA ILE A 48 7.78 16.58 -6.58
C ILE A 48 8.92 16.08 -7.46
N TYR A 49 10.07 16.75 -7.42
CA TYR A 49 11.22 16.32 -8.20
C TYR A 49 12.05 15.31 -7.40
N SER A 50 12.60 14.32 -8.12
CA SER A 50 13.67 13.48 -7.59
C SER A 50 14.82 14.33 -7.07
N GLU A 51 15.64 13.78 -6.18
CA GLU A 51 16.75 14.51 -5.57
C GLU A 51 17.71 15.10 -6.61
N ASP A 52 18.05 14.31 -7.63
CA ASP A 52 18.88 14.70 -8.78
C ASP A 52 18.12 15.47 -9.87
N ARG A 53 16.81 15.68 -9.69
CA ARG A 53 15.88 16.31 -10.66
C ARG A 53 15.84 15.63 -12.03
N SER A 54 16.22 14.36 -12.13
CA SER A 54 16.16 13.59 -13.37
C SER A 54 14.73 13.29 -13.83
N HIS A 55 13.76 13.28 -12.92
CA HIS A 55 12.35 13.03 -13.22
C HIS A 55 11.42 13.71 -12.21
N ASP A 56 10.15 13.84 -12.58
CA ASP A 56 9.05 14.22 -11.70
C ASP A 56 8.36 13.00 -11.09
N ILE A 57 7.88 13.16 -9.87
CA ILE A 57 7.07 12.23 -9.10
C ILE A 57 5.71 12.90 -8.93
N PRO A 58 4.70 12.51 -9.72
CA PRO A 58 3.35 13.06 -9.60
C PRO A 58 2.76 12.71 -8.23
N VAL A 59 2.11 13.69 -7.62
CA VAL A 59 1.36 13.53 -6.37
C VAL A 59 -0.01 14.15 -6.54
N ARG A 60 -1.05 13.33 -6.40
CA ARG A 60 -2.44 13.78 -6.45
C ARG A 60 -2.99 13.96 -5.04
N VAL A 61 -3.50 15.14 -4.76
CA VAL A 61 -4.03 15.52 -3.45
C VAL A 61 -5.56 15.51 -3.50
N PHE A 62 -6.15 14.75 -2.59
CA PHE A 62 -7.59 14.60 -2.43
C PHE A 62 -8.03 15.31 -1.15
N TYR A 63 -8.87 16.32 -1.28
CA TYR A 63 -9.41 17.04 -0.13
C TYR A 63 -10.76 16.45 0.30
N PRO A 64 -10.94 16.13 1.59
CA PRO A 64 -12.20 15.59 2.07
C PRO A 64 -13.30 16.64 1.91
N LYS A 65 -14.54 16.19 1.72
CA LYS A 65 -15.70 17.11 1.68
C LYS A 65 -15.83 17.94 2.96
N GLU A 66 -15.52 17.33 4.09
CA GLU A 66 -15.44 17.97 5.39
C GLU A 66 -14.08 17.62 5.99
N ARG A 67 -13.22 18.63 6.15
CA ARG A 67 -11.92 18.46 6.80
C ARG A 67 -12.12 18.49 8.31
N LEU A 68 -12.01 17.32 8.93
CA LEU A 68 -12.15 17.15 10.37
C LEU A 68 -10.80 17.24 11.09
N TYR A 69 -9.72 16.87 10.40
CA TYR A 69 -8.38 16.73 10.96
C TYR A 69 -7.34 17.43 10.08
N LYS A 70 -6.22 17.84 10.69
CA LYS A 70 -5.15 18.55 9.97
C LYS A 70 -4.14 17.59 9.36
N GLU A 71 -3.92 16.48 10.03
CA GLU A 71 -2.99 15.39 9.75
C GLU A 71 -3.29 14.75 8.39
N PRO A 72 -2.40 14.90 7.39
CA PRO A 72 -2.59 14.30 6.09
C PRO A 72 -2.12 12.84 6.06
N LEU A 73 -2.76 12.07 5.18
CA LEU A 73 -2.39 10.71 4.86
C LEU A 73 -1.50 10.73 3.61
N LEU A 74 -0.26 10.25 3.71
CA LEU A 74 0.59 9.97 2.56
C LEU A 74 0.33 8.54 2.10
N PHE A 75 -0.36 8.42 0.98
CA PHE A 75 -0.84 7.16 0.43
C PHE A 75 0.06 6.63 -0.70
N PHE A 76 0.44 5.36 -0.58
CA PHE A 76 1.09 4.59 -1.63
C PHE A 76 0.13 3.50 -2.12
N HIS A 77 -0.15 3.51 -3.43
CA HIS A 77 -1.08 2.56 -4.03
C HIS A 77 -0.49 1.16 -4.17
N GLY A 78 -1.33 0.14 -4.11
CA GLY A 78 -1.01 -1.25 -4.41
C GLY A 78 -0.87 -1.54 -5.90
N GLY A 79 -0.79 -2.84 -6.23
CA GLY A 79 -0.61 -3.32 -7.61
C GLY A 79 0.70 -4.06 -7.86
N GLY A 80 1.26 -4.70 -6.83
CA GLY A 80 2.46 -5.53 -6.98
C GLY A 80 3.66 -4.79 -7.55
N TRP A 81 3.80 -3.49 -7.25
CA TRP A 81 4.82 -2.56 -7.79
C TRP A 81 4.85 -2.41 -9.31
N VAL A 82 3.90 -3.03 -10.02
CA VAL A 82 3.91 -3.19 -11.48
C VAL A 82 2.66 -2.59 -12.12
N ILE A 83 1.53 -2.53 -11.43
CA ILE A 83 0.28 -1.96 -11.95
C ILE A 83 -0.33 -0.99 -10.93
N GLY A 84 -1.44 -0.34 -11.31
CA GLY A 84 -2.01 0.75 -10.52
C GLY A 84 -1.31 2.09 -10.79
N ASP A 85 -1.99 3.16 -10.40
CA ASP A 85 -1.57 4.56 -10.56
C ASP A 85 -2.60 5.47 -9.86
N ILE A 86 -2.35 6.78 -9.86
CA ILE A 86 -3.26 7.77 -9.27
C ILE A 86 -4.65 7.83 -9.92
N GLU A 87 -4.80 7.42 -11.18
CA GLU A 87 -6.10 7.41 -11.86
C GLU A 87 -6.94 6.23 -11.38
N THR A 88 -6.37 5.03 -11.38
CA THR A 88 -7.04 3.79 -10.95
C THR A 88 -7.43 3.80 -9.47
N TYR A 89 -6.66 4.49 -8.62
CA TYR A 89 -6.94 4.65 -7.19
C TYR A 89 -7.82 5.87 -6.85
N THR A 90 -8.25 6.67 -7.82
CA THR A 90 -9.01 7.92 -7.58
C THR A 90 -10.23 7.70 -6.67
N ASN A 91 -11.03 6.65 -6.89
CA ASN A 91 -12.18 6.39 -6.02
C ASN A 91 -11.79 5.95 -4.60
N ALA A 92 -10.74 5.14 -4.46
CA ALA A 92 -10.25 4.69 -3.17
C ALA A 92 -9.71 5.88 -2.34
N CYS A 93 -8.94 6.79 -2.96
CA CYS A 93 -8.43 7.99 -2.31
C CYS A 93 -9.54 9.00 -1.96
N ILE A 94 -10.55 9.18 -2.83
CA ILE A 94 -11.75 9.96 -2.50
C ILE A 94 -12.47 9.37 -1.28
N ASN A 95 -12.66 8.06 -1.25
CA ASN A 95 -13.32 7.39 -0.13
C ASN A 95 -12.48 7.51 1.15
N MET A 96 -11.16 7.35 1.05
CA MET A 96 -10.23 7.49 2.16
C MET A 96 -10.28 8.89 2.75
N ALA A 97 -10.20 9.93 1.92
CA ALA A 97 -10.30 11.31 2.37
C ALA A 97 -11.67 11.56 3.04
N ASP A 98 -12.78 11.22 2.38
CA ASP A 98 -14.13 11.45 2.89
C ASP A 98 -14.42 10.69 4.20
N LEU A 99 -13.95 9.45 4.34
CA LEU A 99 -14.24 8.61 5.52
C LEU A 99 -13.32 8.89 6.71
N THR A 100 -12.13 9.45 6.48
CA THR A 100 -11.20 9.82 7.55
C THR A 100 -11.25 11.30 7.92
N GLY A 101 -11.90 12.13 7.09
CA GLY A 101 -11.93 13.58 7.24
C GLY A 101 -10.55 14.24 7.09
N ARG A 102 -9.61 13.57 6.41
CA ARG A 102 -8.20 13.98 6.24
C ARG A 102 -7.86 14.18 4.77
N THR A 103 -6.89 15.05 4.50
CA THR A 103 -6.31 15.20 3.16
C THR A 103 -5.48 13.96 2.82
N VAL A 104 -5.60 13.44 1.59
CA VAL A 104 -4.82 12.29 1.10
C VAL A 104 -3.87 12.74 -0.01
N TYR A 105 -2.57 12.50 0.17
CA TYR A 105 -1.53 12.68 -0.85
C TYR A 105 -1.24 11.32 -1.47
N SER A 106 -1.70 11.07 -2.69
CA SER A 106 -1.46 9.82 -3.42
C SER A 106 -0.23 9.96 -4.32
N VAL A 107 0.78 9.12 -4.12
CA VAL A 107 2.02 9.16 -4.91
C VAL A 107 1.91 8.25 -6.13
N ASP A 108 2.25 8.79 -7.31
CA ASP A 108 2.36 8.05 -8.57
C ASP A 108 3.82 7.60 -8.79
N TYR A 109 4.26 6.63 -7.98
CA TYR A 109 5.65 6.19 -7.99
C TYR A 109 5.99 5.37 -9.24
N ARG A 110 7.27 5.39 -9.66
CA ARG A 110 7.71 4.60 -10.82
C ARG A 110 7.54 3.10 -10.60
N LEU A 111 7.05 2.41 -11.63
CA LEU A 111 6.70 1.00 -11.58
C LEU A 111 7.74 0.10 -12.24
N ALA A 112 7.87 -1.11 -11.70
CA ALA A 112 8.56 -2.22 -12.35
C ALA A 112 7.72 -2.76 -13.52
N PRO A 113 8.32 -3.40 -14.54
CA PRO A 113 9.75 -3.66 -14.71
C PRO A 113 10.54 -2.51 -15.35
N GLU A 114 9.91 -1.43 -15.82
CA GLU A 114 10.63 -0.30 -16.41
C GLU A 114 11.59 0.36 -15.40
N HIS A 115 11.17 0.37 -14.14
CA HIS A 115 11.92 0.90 -13.02
C HIS A 115 11.87 -0.09 -11.84
N PRO A 116 12.70 -1.16 -11.86
CA PRO A 116 12.73 -2.13 -10.77
C PRO A 116 13.21 -1.49 -9.46
N TYR A 117 13.15 -2.25 -8.37
CA TYR A 117 13.71 -1.85 -7.07
C TYR A 117 15.13 -1.30 -7.24
N PRO A 118 15.49 -0.17 -6.60
CA PRO A 118 14.72 0.57 -5.59
C PRO A 118 13.93 1.78 -6.13
N ALA A 119 13.68 1.89 -7.44
CA ALA A 119 13.19 3.14 -8.04
C ALA A 119 11.88 3.67 -7.43
N GLY A 120 10.81 2.86 -7.40
CA GLY A 120 9.53 3.27 -6.80
C GLY A 120 9.61 3.55 -5.30
N LEU A 121 10.43 2.79 -4.56
CA LEU A 121 10.69 3.05 -3.13
C LEU A 121 11.33 4.42 -2.93
N TYR A 122 12.33 4.77 -3.74
CA TYR A 122 13.00 6.07 -3.64
C TYR A 122 12.08 7.23 -4.02
N ASP A 123 11.12 7.03 -4.92
CA ASP A 123 10.10 8.03 -5.22
C ASP A 123 9.19 8.26 -4.00
N CYS A 124 8.67 7.19 -3.39
CA CYS A 124 7.85 7.26 -2.18
C CYS A 124 8.61 7.92 -1.02
N TYR A 125 9.86 7.52 -0.78
CA TYR A 125 10.73 8.12 0.23
C TYR A 125 10.95 9.61 -0.05
N ARG A 126 11.21 9.99 -1.30
CA ARG A 126 11.46 11.38 -1.69
C ARG A 126 10.24 12.26 -1.40
N VAL A 127 9.03 11.76 -1.69
CA VAL A 127 7.80 12.49 -1.36
C VAL A 127 7.65 12.64 0.15
N ALA A 128 7.82 11.58 0.91
CA ALA A 128 7.74 11.64 2.38
C ALA A 128 8.75 12.66 2.95
N GLU A 129 10.00 12.59 2.50
CA GLU A 129 11.07 13.50 2.90
C GLU A 129 10.73 14.97 2.60
N VAL A 130 10.21 15.26 1.40
CA VAL A 130 9.83 16.63 1.01
C VAL A 130 8.68 17.14 1.88
N LEU A 131 7.66 16.33 2.14
CA LEU A 131 6.53 16.74 2.97
C LEU A 131 6.96 17.03 4.41
N LEU A 132 7.85 16.20 4.97
CA LEU A 132 8.40 16.38 6.32
C LEU A 132 9.29 17.63 6.42
N LYS A 133 10.15 17.89 5.43
CA LYS A 133 11.07 19.05 5.42
C LYS A 133 10.37 20.39 5.13
N HIS A 134 9.21 20.38 4.49
CA HIS A 134 8.52 21.59 4.02
C HIS A 134 7.08 21.70 4.52
N LEU A 135 6.90 21.65 5.85
CA LEU A 135 5.61 21.61 6.53
C LEU A 135 4.59 22.66 6.06
N GLU A 136 5.04 23.92 5.91
CA GLU A 136 4.15 25.01 5.49
C GLU A 136 3.59 24.81 4.08
N MET A 137 4.38 24.23 3.16
CA MET A 137 3.94 23.97 1.79
C MET A 137 3.10 22.70 1.68
N SER A 138 3.25 21.76 2.61
CA SER A 138 2.48 20.52 2.69
C SER A 138 1.20 20.67 3.53
N GLY A 139 0.95 21.85 4.12
CA GLY A 139 -0.20 22.08 4.99
C GLY A 139 -0.14 21.32 6.32
N LEU A 140 1.05 20.83 6.68
CA LEU A 140 1.38 20.21 7.98
C LEU A 140 1.64 21.29 9.03
N SER A 141 1.29 21.03 10.29
CA SER A 141 1.62 21.90 11.42
C SER A 141 2.86 21.39 12.18
N ASP A 142 3.11 20.09 12.18
CA ASP A 142 4.27 19.40 12.73
C ASP A 142 4.70 18.25 11.78
N GLU A 143 5.99 17.89 11.75
CA GLU A 143 6.50 16.72 11.01
C GLU A 143 5.84 15.43 11.48
N LYS A 144 5.43 15.39 12.75
CA LYS A 144 4.73 14.26 13.38
C LYS A 144 3.31 14.05 12.87
N ASP A 145 2.72 15.04 12.22
CA ASP A 145 1.33 14.99 11.73
C ASP A 145 1.20 14.17 10.44
N LEU A 146 2.30 13.85 9.76
CA LEU A 146 2.26 13.00 8.57
C LEU A 146 1.99 11.55 8.97
N ILE A 147 1.07 10.89 8.28
CA ILE A 147 0.73 9.49 8.49
C ILE A 147 1.01 8.72 7.20
N LEU A 148 1.80 7.63 7.28
CA LEU A 148 2.00 6.74 6.14
C LEU A 148 0.83 5.77 6.03
N ILE A 149 0.32 5.56 4.83
CA ILE A 149 -0.69 4.54 4.56
C ILE A 149 -0.45 3.93 3.19
N GLY A 150 -0.71 2.63 3.05
CA GLY A 150 -0.67 2.00 1.74
C GLY A 150 -1.32 0.64 1.75
N ASP A 151 -1.72 0.18 0.57
CA ASP A 151 -2.36 -1.12 0.40
C ASP A 151 -1.53 -2.09 -0.43
N SER A 152 -1.51 -3.38 -0.08
CA SER A 152 -0.76 -4.40 -0.82
C SER A 152 0.73 -4.02 -0.96
N ALA A 153 1.25 -3.93 -2.19
CA ALA A 153 2.58 -3.39 -2.49
C ALA A 153 2.79 -1.93 -2.03
N GLY A 154 1.74 -1.13 -1.94
CA GLY A 154 1.78 0.19 -1.31
C GLY A 154 1.95 0.12 0.20
N GLY A 155 1.36 -0.89 0.85
CA GLY A 155 1.59 -1.19 2.27
C GLY A 155 3.04 -1.65 2.53
N ASN A 156 3.61 -2.42 1.60
CA ASN A 156 5.04 -2.72 1.58
C ASN A 156 5.89 -1.43 1.51
N LEU A 157 5.59 -0.54 0.56
CA LEU A 157 6.28 0.74 0.39
C LEU A 157 6.13 1.63 1.63
N ALA A 158 4.97 1.64 2.29
CA ALA A 158 4.78 2.39 3.54
C ALA A 158 5.73 1.91 4.64
N ALA A 159 5.81 0.59 4.85
CA ALA A 159 6.74 -0.01 5.80
C ALA A 159 8.21 0.26 5.43
N ALA A 160 8.58 0.07 4.15
CA ALA A 160 9.94 0.28 3.68
C ALA A 160 10.38 1.76 3.75
N VAL A 161 9.51 2.71 3.42
CA VAL A 161 9.76 4.15 3.60
C VAL A 161 9.95 4.49 5.07
N SER A 162 9.13 3.92 5.96
CA SER A 162 9.27 4.12 7.41
C SER A 162 10.63 3.65 7.92
N LEU A 163 11.07 2.44 7.53
CA LEU A 163 12.39 1.92 7.85
C LEU A 163 13.50 2.82 7.29
N LEU A 164 13.39 3.22 6.02
CA LEU A 164 14.39 4.05 5.36
C LEU A 164 14.52 5.46 5.97
N LEU A 165 13.40 6.07 6.40
CA LEU A 165 13.41 7.35 7.11
C LEU A 165 14.16 7.23 8.45
N ARG A 166 13.85 6.19 9.24
CA ARG A 166 14.55 5.90 10.50
C ARG A 166 16.04 5.68 10.26
N ASP A 167 16.40 4.82 9.32
CA ASP A 167 17.79 4.40 9.08
C ASP A 167 18.65 5.56 8.55
N ARG A 168 18.03 6.54 7.88
CA ARG A 168 18.68 7.78 7.42
C ARG A 168 18.62 8.92 8.44
N GLY A 169 18.16 8.65 9.67
CA GLY A 169 18.05 9.65 10.74
C GLY A 169 17.16 10.84 10.38
N GLN A 170 16.19 10.64 9.49
CA GLN A 170 15.21 11.67 9.15
C GLN A 170 14.11 11.73 10.21
N ALA A 171 13.32 12.81 10.18
CA ALA A 171 12.05 12.84 10.89
C ALA A 171 11.17 11.66 10.46
N THR A 172 10.51 11.02 11.42
CA THR A 172 9.64 9.86 11.16
C THR A 172 8.19 10.19 11.51
N PRO A 173 7.22 9.80 10.66
CA PRO A 173 5.80 9.79 10.97
C PRO A 173 5.50 9.15 12.33
N MET A 174 4.47 9.64 13.04
CA MET A 174 4.07 9.03 14.32
C MET A 174 3.23 7.77 14.16
N LYS A 175 2.50 7.67 13.04
CA LYS A 175 1.61 6.54 12.73
C LYS A 175 1.84 6.02 11.31
N GLN A 176 1.71 4.71 11.14
CA GLN A 176 1.63 4.06 9.83
C GLN A 176 0.47 3.05 9.78
N ILE A 177 -0.18 2.94 8.62
CA ILE A 177 -1.30 2.02 8.38
C ILE A 177 -0.97 1.14 7.18
N LEU A 178 -0.90 -0.17 7.41
CA LEU A 178 -0.52 -1.16 6.42
C LEU A 178 -1.75 -2.02 6.09
N LEU A 179 -2.34 -1.78 4.92
CA LEU A 179 -3.52 -2.51 4.45
C LEU A 179 -3.07 -3.74 3.65
N TYR A 180 -3.27 -4.93 4.22
CA TYR A 180 -2.91 -6.25 3.67
C TYR A 180 -1.54 -6.23 2.96
N PRO A 181 -0.47 -5.82 3.67
CA PRO A 181 0.81 -5.49 3.05
C PRO A 181 1.56 -6.72 2.55
N VAL A 182 2.34 -6.55 1.49
CA VAL A 182 3.39 -7.52 1.15
C VAL A 182 4.57 -7.30 2.10
N THR A 183 5.04 -8.32 2.80
CA THR A 183 6.11 -8.18 3.81
C THR A 183 7.19 -9.25 3.72
N ASN A 184 6.92 -10.36 3.05
CA ASN A 184 7.87 -11.45 2.86
C ASN A 184 8.41 -11.53 1.42
N TRP A 185 9.51 -12.24 1.23
CA TRP A 185 10.18 -12.41 -0.07
C TRP A 185 9.78 -13.68 -0.81
N ASP A 186 9.24 -14.69 -0.11
CA ASP A 186 8.88 -16.00 -0.66
C ASP A 186 7.37 -16.26 -0.61
N HIS A 187 6.78 -16.33 -1.80
CA HIS A 187 5.37 -16.63 -2.03
C HIS A 187 5.16 -17.96 -2.76
N SER A 188 6.20 -18.80 -2.81
CA SER A 188 6.12 -20.16 -3.37
C SER A 188 5.47 -21.14 -2.38
N GLU A 189 5.28 -22.39 -2.80
CA GLU A 189 4.82 -23.48 -1.91
C GLU A 189 5.73 -23.71 -0.69
N ALA A 190 7.01 -23.34 -0.79
CA ALA A 190 8.00 -23.45 0.29
C ALA A 190 7.88 -22.34 1.34
N SER A 191 7.06 -21.32 1.09
CA SER A 191 6.82 -20.21 2.01
C SER A 191 6.45 -20.71 3.41
N PRO A 192 6.93 -20.09 4.50
CA PRO A 192 6.55 -20.51 5.85
C PRO A 192 5.07 -20.28 6.15
N PHE A 193 4.37 -19.49 5.35
CA PHE A 193 3.00 -19.03 5.60
C PHE A 193 1.94 -19.96 5.03
N GLU A 194 0.99 -20.38 5.87
CA GLU A 194 -0.08 -21.29 5.47
C GLU A 194 -1.11 -20.59 4.56
N SER A 195 -1.31 -19.28 4.72
CA SER A 195 -2.17 -18.48 3.84
C SER A 195 -1.75 -18.56 2.38
N ILE A 196 -0.46 -18.73 2.07
CA ILE A 196 0.02 -18.94 0.68
C ILE A 196 -0.59 -20.22 0.09
N ARG A 197 -0.55 -21.32 0.84
CA ARG A 197 -1.10 -22.61 0.38
C ARG A 197 -2.62 -22.63 0.38
N THR A 198 -3.27 -22.02 1.37
CA THR A 198 -4.73 -22.11 1.56
C THR A 198 -5.52 -21.05 0.78
N ASN A 199 -4.94 -19.86 0.59
CA ASN A 199 -5.59 -18.72 -0.07
C ASN A 199 -4.86 -18.27 -1.35
N GLY A 200 -3.72 -18.85 -1.71
CA GLY A 200 -2.96 -18.50 -2.92
C GLY A 200 -3.56 -18.95 -4.25
N HIS A 201 -4.80 -19.44 -4.23
CA HIS A 201 -5.56 -19.87 -5.41
C HIS A 201 -7.04 -19.46 -5.27
N ASP A 202 -7.74 -19.29 -6.40
CA ASP A 202 -9.18 -19.01 -6.50
C ASP A 202 -9.72 -17.68 -5.85
N TYR A 203 -8.91 -16.89 -5.13
CA TYR A 203 -9.33 -15.66 -4.42
C TYR A 203 -8.88 -14.33 -5.06
N GLY A 204 -8.53 -14.34 -6.34
CA GLY A 204 -8.19 -13.15 -7.15
C GLY A 204 -6.69 -12.88 -7.22
N LEU A 205 -6.08 -12.57 -6.07
CA LEU A 205 -4.62 -12.61 -5.90
C LEU A 205 -4.19 -14.07 -5.71
N THR A 206 -3.10 -14.48 -6.34
CA THR A 206 -2.57 -15.84 -6.25
C THR A 206 -1.10 -15.83 -5.86
N ALA A 207 -0.62 -16.93 -5.28
CA ALA A 207 0.79 -17.16 -4.97
C ALA A 207 1.67 -16.94 -6.22
N LYS A 208 1.28 -17.56 -7.35
CA LYS A 208 1.93 -17.39 -8.64
C LYS A 208 2.05 -15.93 -9.08
N LYS A 209 0.97 -15.13 -8.95
CA LYS A 209 1.02 -13.71 -9.32
C LYS A 209 1.98 -12.94 -8.43
N MET A 210 2.05 -13.27 -7.13
CA MET A 210 3.03 -12.66 -6.23
C MET A 210 4.46 -12.99 -6.63
N GLU A 211 4.75 -14.24 -7.02
CA GLU A 211 6.06 -14.62 -7.56
C GLU A 211 6.39 -13.85 -8.85
N GLU A 212 5.42 -13.69 -9.76
CA GLU A 212 5.56 -12.90 -10.99
C GLU A 212 5.81 -11.41 -10.70
N TYR A 213 5.08 -10.81 -9.76
CA TYR A 213 5.30 -9.42 -9.33
C TYR A 213 6.67 -9.22 -8.68
N MET A 214 7.06 -10.11 -7.77
CA MET A 214 8.36 -10.06 -7.11
C MET A 214 9.50 -10.20 -8.12
N ALA A 215 9.34 -11.04 -9.14
CA ALA A 215 10.34 -11.19 -10.20
C ALA A 215 10.51 -9.94 -11.06
N LEU A 216 9.44 -9.18 -11.31
CA LEU A 216 9.53 -7.90 -12.01
C LEU A 216 10.11 -6.80 -11.12
N TYR A 217 9.70 -6.76 -9.85
CA TYR A 217 10.12 -5.74 -8.89
C TYR A 217 11.58 -5.88 -8.48
N GLN A 218 12.01 -7.08 -8.06
CA GLN A 218 13.39 -7.40 -7.74
C GLN A 218 13.83 -8.65 -8.54
N PRO A 219 14.40 -8.42 -9.75
CA PRO A 219 14.76 -9.50 -10.65
C PRO A 219 15.89 -10.39 -10.13
N ASP A 220 16.75 -9.87 -9.24
CA ASP A 220 17.80 -10.67 -8.59
C ASP A 220 17.23 -11.39 -7.35
N PRO A 221 17.08 -12.73 -7.36
CA PRO A 221 16.52 -13.47 -6.23
C PRO A 221 17.32 -13.33 -4.93
N GLU A 222 18.64 -13.14 -5.03
CA GLU A 222 19.51 -13.02 -3.85
C GLU A 222 19.25 -11.72 -3.09
N LEU A 223 18.74 -10.69 -3.78
CA LEU A 223 18.44 -9.38 -3.19
C LEU A 223 17.01 -9.27 -2.63
N ARG A 224 16.15 -10.27 -2.83
CA ARG A 224 14.74 -10.22 -2.38
C ARG A 224 14.59 -10.25 -0.85
N LYS A 225 15.59 -10.77 -0.14
CA LYS A 225 15.65 -10.77 1.33
C LYS A 225 16.08 -9.43 1.92
N ASN A 226 16.36 -8.42 1.11
CA ASN A 226 16.64 -7.09 1.60
C ASN A 226 15.43 -6.54 2.40
N GLY A 227 15.67 -5.97 3.58
CA GLY A 227 14.61 -5.43 4.45
C GLY A 227 13.76 -4.31 3.83
N TYR A 228 14.22 -3.65 2.76
CA TYR A 228 13.41 -2.67 2.03
C TYR A 228 12.63 -3.26 0.84
N VAL A 229 12.86 -4.54 0.51
CA VAL A 229 12.05 -5.32 -0.45
C VAL A 229 11.02 -6.15 0.32
N ALA A 230 11.47 -6.85 1.36
CA ALA A 230 10.66 -7.65 2.26
C ALA A 230 10.86 -7.17 3.70
N PRO A 231 10.06 -6.18 4.18
CA PRO A 231 10.16 -5.59 5.52
C PRO A 231 10.29 -6.58 6.68
N LEU A 232 9.68 -7.77 6.57
CA LEU A 232 9.83 -8.81 7.59
C LEU A 232 11.27 -9.32 7.75
N MET A 233 12.11 -9.15 6.74
CA MET A 233 13.52 -9.57 6.73
C MET A 233 14.47 -8.48 7.25
N ALA A 234 13.97 -7.32 7.67
CA ALA A 234 14.83 -6.25 8.19
C ALA A 234 15.55 -6.70 9.48
N GLU A 235 16.85 -6.37 9.58
CA GLU A 235 17.69 -6.75 10.72
C GLU A 235 17.29 -6.01 12.01
N ASP A 236 16.77 -4.78 11.87
CA ASP A 236 16.29 -3.96 12.98
C ASP A 236 14.89 -3.40 12.66
N LEU A 237 13.92 -3.73 13.50
CA LEU A 237 12.55 -3.26 13.43
C LEU A 237 12.19 -2.29 14.56
N SER A 238 13.15 -1.88 15.40
CA SER A 238 12.92 -0.97 16.53
C SER A 238 12.60 0.46 16.07
N ASN A 239 12.03 1.28 16.96
CA ASN A 239 11.78 2.70 16.74
C ASN A 239 10.96 3.00 15.46
N GLN A 240 9.97 2.15 15.18
CA GLN A 240 9.00 2.35 14.11
C GLN A 240 7.76 3.11 14.63
N PRO A 241 7.04 3.82 13.74
CA PRO A 241 5.77 4.46 14.06
C PRO A 241 4.78 3.50 14.73
N GLU A 242 3.85 4.04 15.52
CA GLU A 242 2.70 3.25 15.95
C GLU A 242 1.99 2.71 14.71
N THR A 243 1.73 1.41 14.67
CA THR A 243 1.38 0.70 13.44
C THR A 243 0.01 0.04 13.55
N LEU A 244 -0.84 0.27 12.57
CA LEU A 244 -2.03 -0.54 12.34
C LEU A 244 -1.80 -1.45 11.13
N VAL A 245 -1.95 -2.76 11.31
CA VAL A 245 -1.99 -3.71 10.19
C VAL A 245 -3.41 -4.24 10.04
N ILE A 246 -3.99 -4.07 8.86
CA ILE A 246 -5.30 -4.65 8.52
C ILE A 246 -5.09 -5.79 7.55
N THR A 247 -5.55 -7.01 7.86
CA THR A 247 -5.46 -8.17 6.95
C THR A 247 -6.84 -8.62 6.49
N ALA A 248 -6.88 -9.45 5.45
CA ALA A 248 -8.10 -10.07 4.93
C ALA A 248 -8.07 -11.59 5.16
N GLU A 249 -9.20 -12.18 5.56
CA GLU A 249 -9.27 -13.62 5.89
C GLU A 249 -8.88 -14.54 4.71
N PHE A 250 -9.36 -14.22 3.50
CA PHE A 250 -9.11 -14.98 2.28
C PHE A 250 -8.07 -14.31 1.39
N ASP A 251 -6.90 -14.02 1.97
CA ASP A 251 -5.76 -13.40 1.29
C ASP A 251 -4.50 -14.28 1.46
N PRO A 252 -3.73 -14.56 0.39
CA PRO A 252 -2.43 -15.22 0.52
C PRO A 252 -1.44 -14.46 1.41
N LEU A 253 -1.53 -13.13 1.48
CA LEU A 253 -0.60 -12.29 2.26
C LEU A 253 -0.99 -12.12 3.73
N ARG A 254 -2.08 -12.77 4.16
CA ARG A 254 -2.63 -12.63 5.51
C ARG A 254 -1.59 -12.93 6.59
N ASP A 255 -0.96 -14.10 6.52
CA ASP A 255 -0.08 -14.54 7.60
C ASP A 255 1.23 -13.75 7.62
N GLU A 256 1.76 -13.33 6.47
CA GLU A 256 2.97 -12.50 6.44
C GLU A 256 2.73 -11.10 7.00
N GLY A 257 1.60 -10.47 6.68
CA GLY A 257 1.24 -9.18 7.27
C GLY A 257 1.10 -9.25 8.80
N GLU A 258 0.50 -10.32 9.31
CA GLU A 258 0.38 -10.55 10.76
C GLU A 258 1.73 -10.91 11.41
N ALA A 259 2.58 -11.68 10.73
CA ALA A 259 3.93 -11.96 11.18
C ALA A 259 4.79 -10.69 11.26
N TYR A 260 4.64 -9.76 10.32
CA TYR A 260 5.31 -8.46 10.36
C TYR A 260 4.84 -7.62 11.55
N ALA A 261 3.54 -7.60 11.81
CA ALA A 261 3.00 -6.93 12.98
C ALA A 261 3.57 -7.50 14.30
N GLU A 262 3.69 -8.83 14.38
CA GLU A 262 4.28 -9.50 15.54
C GLU A 262 5.78 -9.21 15.66
N ALA A 263 6.52 -9.21 14.55
CA ALA A 263 7.93 -8.83 14.54
C ALA A 263 8.15 -7.38 15.01
N LEU A 264 7.29 -6.45 14.60
CA LEU A 264 7.28 -5.06 15.10
C LEU A 264 7.00 -5.00 16.61
N ARG A 265 6.04 -5.76 17.14
CA ARG A 265 5.78 -5.82 18.60
C ARG A 265 7.00 -6.34 19.36
N ASN A 266 7.60 -7.42 18.87
CA ASN A 266 8.78 -8.02 19.48
C ASN A 266 10.00 -7.08 19.48
N ALA A 267 10.08 -6.17 18.51
CA ALA A 267 11.07 -5.10 18.48
C ALA A 267 10.72 -3.87 19.36
N GLY A 268 9.63 -3.93 20.13
CA GLY A 268 9.23 -2.91 21.10
C GLY A 268 8.27 -1.84 20.59
N ASN A 269 7.70 -1.99 19.39
CA ASN A 269 6.79 -1.00 18.82
C ASN A 269 5.34 -1.20 19.26
N LYS A 270 4.54 -0.14 19.22
CA LYS A 270 3.09 -0.20 19.40
C LYS A 270 2.42 -0.66 18.12
N VAL A 271 1.72 -1.79 18.16
CA VAL A 271 1.10 -2.38 16.97
C VAL A 271 -0.30 -2.91 17.24
N GLN A 272 -1.26 -2.51 16.43
CA GLN A 272 -2.61 -3.04 16.38
C GLN A 272 -2.77 -3.89 15.11
N VAL A 273 -3.48 -5.02 15.22
CA VAL A 273 -3.76 -5.91 14.09
C VAL A 273 -5.25 -6.13 14.04
N HIS A 274 -5.85 -5.96 12.86
CA HIS A 274 -7.25 -6.24 12.63
C HIS A 274 -7.43 -7.08 11.38
N ARG A 275 -8.01 -8.28 11.52
CA ARG A 275 -8.36 -9.12 10.38
C ARG A 275 -9.82 -8.90 10.02
N VAL A 276 -10.08 -8.45 8.80
CA VAL A 276 -11.43 -8.37 8.26
C VAL A 276 -11.86 -9.75 7.76
N ASN A 277 -12.94 -10.28 8.33
CA ASN A 277 -13.44 -11.61 8.00
C ASN A 277 -14.29 -11.60 6.72
N GLY A 278 -14.34 -12.73 6.02
CA GLY A 278 -15.20 -12.94 4.87
C GLY A 278 -14.74 -12.26 3.57
N ILE A 279 -13.57 -11.60 3.58
CA ILE A 279 -13.09 -10.73 2.50
C ILE A 279 -11.76 -11.22 1.90
N VAL A 280 -11.47 -10.77 0.68
CA VAL A 280 -10.26 -11.08 -0.08
C VAL A 280 -9.33 -9.87 -0.19
N HIS A 281 -8.13 -10.10 -0.74
CA HIS A 281 -7.14 -9.06 -1.03
C HIS A 281 -7.70 -7.89 -1.86
N GLY A 282 -7.26 -6.66 -1.56
CA GLY A 282 -7.59 -5.45 -2.34
C GLY A 282 -8.95 -4.82 -2.04
N PHE A 283 -9.61 -5.22 -0.95
CA PHE A 283 -10.99 -4.82 -0.66
C PHE A 283 -11.18 -3.33 -0.36
N ILE A 284 -10.12 -2.55 -0.05
CA ILE A 284 -10.25 -1.10 0.18
C ILE A 284 -10.74 -0.35 -1.06
N THR A 285 -10.56 -0.96 -2.25
CA THR A 285 -11.01 -0.41 -3.54
C THR A 285 -12.50 -0.65 -3.81
N TYR A 286 -13.19 -1.41 -2.96
CA TYR A 286 -14.62 -1.69 -3.10
C TYR A 286 -15.46 -0.43 -2.81
N PRO A 287 -16.76 -0.42 -3.17
CA PRO A 287 -17.61 0.70 -2.84
C PRO A 287 -17.57 1.02 -1.36
N LYS A 288 -17.51 2.31 -1.00
CA LYS A 288 -17.42 2.77 0.40
C LYS A 288 -18.55 2.31 1.33
N THR A 289 -19.64 1.81 0.76
CA THR A 289 -20.79 1.27 1.51
C THR A 289 -20.69 -0.24 1.75
N ALA A 290 -19.66 -0.91 1.23
CA ALA A 290 -19.42 -2.32 1.51
C ALA A 290 -19.06 -2.49 2.99
N GLU A 291 -19.66 -3.48 3.66
CA GLU A 291 -19.48 -3.73 5.09
C GLU A 291 -17.99 -3.84 5.48
N SER A 292 -17.19 -4.56 4.69
CA SER A 292 -15.75 -4.71 4.93
C SER A 292 -14.97 -3.40 4.84
N VAL A 293 -15.39 -2.48 3.95
CA VAL A 293 -14.78 -1.16 3.82
C VAL A 293 -15.19 -0.28 4.99
N VAL A 294 -16.46 -0.30 5.39
CA VAL A 294 -16.95 0.44 6.56
C VAL A 294 -16.20 -0.01 7.81
N GLU A 295 -16.13 -1.32 8.07
CA GLU A 295 -15.40 -1.91 9.20
C GLU A 295 -13.93 -1.47 9.20
N ALA A 296 -13.24 -1.57 8.07
CA ALA A 296 -11.83 -1.16 7.99
C ALA A 296 -11.64 0.33 8.31
N TYR A 297 -12.53 1.22 7.82
CA TYR A 297 -12.44 2.65 8.13
C TYR A 297 -12.85 2.99 9.56
N GLU A 298 -13.73 2.22 10.20
CA GLU A 298 -13.99 2.35 11.64
C GLU A 298 -12.74 2.05 12.46
N VAL A 299 -12.03 0.96 12.15
CA VAL A 299 -10.76 0.59 12.79
C VAL A 299 -9.67 1.62 12.52
N ILE A 300 -9.53 2.08 11.26
CA ILE A 300 -8.59 3.14 10.88
C ILE A 300 -8.87 4.41 11.69
N ASN A 301 -10.13 4.85 11.77
CA ASN A 301 -10.47 6.07 12.50
C ASN A 301 -10.24 5.94 14.01
N ALA A 302 -10.56 4.79 14.60
CA ALA A 302 -10.26 4.51 16.01
C ALA A 302 -8.75 4.60 16.27
N PHE A 303 -7.94 4.00 15.39
CA PHE A 303 -6.48 4.06 15.47
C PHE A 303 -5.93 5.47 15.27
N LEU A 304 -6.44 6.22 14.30
CA LEU A 304 -5.99 7.58 13.99
C LEU A 304 -6.28 8.56 15.13
N ASN A 305 -7.41 8.38 15.83
CA ASN A 305 -7.89 9.30 16.86
C ASN A 305 -7.53 8.90 18.30
N ALA A 306 -6.86 7.76 18.50
CA ALA A 306 -6.27 7.34 19.77
C ALA A 306 -4.99 8.13 20.07
#